data_AF-A0A5K0XNG7-F1
#
_entry.id   AF-A0A5K0XNG7-F1
#
_cell.length_a   1.000
_cell.length_b   1.000
_cell.length_c   1.000
_cell.angle_alpha   90.00
_cell.angle_beta   90.00
_cell.angle_gamma   90.00
#
_symmetry.space_group_name_H-M   'P 1'
#
loop_
_entity.id
_entity.type
_entity.pdbx_description
1 polymer ?
#
loop_
_entity_poly.entity_id
_entity_poly.type
_entity_poly.pdbx_seq_one_letter_code
_entity_poly.pdbx_strand_id
1 'polypeptide(L)'
;WADLCKAYLVEARWFYNGYAPTVEEYLDNAWVSISGPEILVHAYFFVQHDMKEDAVVDLHHFSNLIKMSSRILRLHDDVATSK
;
A
#
# COMPACT_ATOMS: atom_id res chain seq x y z
N TRP A 1 -3.18 3.12 8.83
CA TRP A 1 -3.83 4.41 8.51
C TRP A 1 -2.87 5.57 8.24
N ALA A 2 -1.96 5.95 9.16
CA ALA A 2 -1.16 7.17 9.00
C ALA A 2 -0.33 7.20 7.70
N ASP A 3 0.30 6.08 7.34
CA ASP A 3 1.10 5.99 6.12
C ASP A 3 0.23 5.98 4.84
N LEU A 4 -0.98 5.43 4.91
CA LEU A 4 -1.96 5.55 3.83
C LEU A 4 -2.33 7.02 3.56
N CYS A 5 -2.64 7.77 4.61
CA CYS A 5 -2.95 9.20 4.49
C CYS A 5 -1.77 10.00 3.94
N LYS A 6 -0.53 9.69 4.35
CA LYS A 6 0.67 10.32 3.79
C LYS A 6 0.82 10.01 2.30
N ALA A 7 0.60 8.76 1.89
CA ALA A 7 0.69 8.37 0.48
C ALA A 7 -0.36 9.07 -0.38
N TYR A 8 -1.58 9.24 0.12
CA TYR A 8 -2.60 10.08 -0.54
C TYR A 8 -2.19 11.54 -0.66
N LEU A 9 -1.58 12.12 0.39
CA LEU A 9 -1.10 13.50 0.34
C LEU A 9 0.03 13.71 -0.67
N VAL A 10 0.88 12.71 -0.89
CA VAL A 10 1.92 12.75 -1.93
C VAL A 10 1.28 12.83 -3.32
N GLU A 11 0.32 11.95 -3.63
CA GLU A 11 -0.38 11.97 -4.92
C GLU A 11 -1.19 13.26 -5.13
N ALA A 12 -1.88 13.72 -4.09
CA ALA A 12 -2.59 14.99 -4.13
C ALA A 12 -1.63 16.15 -4.44
N ARG A 13 -0.43 16.16 -3.83
CA ARG A 13 0.59 17.18 -4.12
C ARG A 13 1.09 17.10 -5.56
N TRP A 14 1.34 15.90 -6.09
CA TRP A 14 1.71 15.74 -7.49
C TRP A 14 0.64 16.31 -8.42
N PHE A 15 -0.63 15.95 -8.17
CA PHE A 15 -1.78 16.44 -8.93
C PHE A 15 -1.91 17.97 -8.90
N TYR A 16 -1.97 18.58 -7.71
CA TYR A 16 -2.18 20.02 -7.58
C TYR A 16 -1.02 20.87 -8.08
N ASN A 17 0.20 20.33 -8.11
CA ASN A 17 1.37 21.02 -8.66
C ASN A 17 1.62 20.72 -10.14
N GLY A 18 0.80 19.89 -10.79
CA GLY A 18 1.02 19.45 -12.18
C GLY A 18 2.32 18.66 -12.36
N TYR A 19 2.82 18.04 -11.29
CA TYR A 19 4.03 17.24 -11.33
C TYR A 19 3.72 15.83 -11.85
N ALA A 20 4.43 15.41 -12.89
CA ALA A 20 4.37 14.04 -13.41
C ALA A 20 5.56 13.24 -12.86
N PRO A 21 5.33 12.32 -11.90
CA PRO A 21 6.40 11.47 -11.37
C PRO A 21 6.89 10.47 -12.42
N THR A 22 8.09 9.93 -12.19
CA THR A 22 8.54 8.75 -12.97
C THR A 22 7.71 7.52 -12.59
N VAL A 23 7.70 6.48 -13.44
CA VAL A 23 7.00 5.21 -13.14
C VAL A 23 7.51 4.60 -11.82
N GLU A 24 8.81 4.66 -11.57
CA GLU A 24 9.42 4.13 -10.35
C GLU A 24 9.00 4.94 -9.11
N GLU A 25 9.09 6.27 -9.19
CA GLU A 25 8.66 7.17 -8.11
C GLU A 25 7.18 7.01 -7.79
N TYR A 26 6.34 6.94 -8.82
CA TYR A 26 4.92 6.65 -8.67
C TYR A 26 4.71 5.31 -7.97
N LEU A 27 5.29 4.21 -8.48
CA LEU A 27 5.09 2.88 -7.94
C LEU A 27 5.61 2.70 -6.51
N ASP A 28 6.59 3.51 -6.08
CA ASP A 28 7.10 3.51 -4.71
C ASP A 28 6.18 4.18 -3.70
N ASN A 29 5.29 5.09 -4.14
CA ASN A 29 4.21 5.63 -3.32
C ASN A 29 2.89 4.84 -3.50
N ALA A 30 2.60 4.45 -4.74
CA ALA A 30 1.31 3.95 -5.18
C ALA A 30 0.92 2.59 -4.60
N TRP A 31 1.92 1.76 -4.25
CA TRP A 31 1.68 0.49 -3.55
C TRP A 31 1.15 0.70 -2.12
N VAL A 32 1.35 1.87 -1.52
CA VAL A 32 0.74 2.24 -0.24
C VAL A 32 -0.60 2.92 -0.47
N SER A 33 -0.68 3.87 -1.42
CA SER A 33 -1.91 4.64 -1.68
C SER A 33 -3.08 3.79 -2.15
N ILE A 34 -2.83 2.61 -2.76
CA ILE A 34 -3.90 1.67 -3.13
C ILE A 34 -4.58 0.99 -1.93
N SER A 35 -4.15 1.29 -0.69
CA SER A 35 -4.62 0.69 0.56
C SER A 35 -4.30 -0.80 0.77
N GLY A 36 -3.59 -1.43 -0.16
CA GLY A 36 -3.19 -2.84 -0.09
C GLY A 36 -2.54 -3.25 1.24
N PRO A 37 -1.52 -2.51 1.74
CA PRO A 37 -0.89 -2.85 3.02
C PRO A 37 -1.83 -2.73 4.20
N GLU A 38 -2.71 -1.72 4.19
CA GLU A 38 -3.71 -1.51 5.24
C GLU A 38 -4.69 -2.67 5.30
N ILE A 39 -5.27 -3.06 4.15
CA ILE A 39 -6.21 -4.19 4.05
C ILE A 39 -5.57 -5.47 4.56
N LEU A 40 -4.34 -5.78 4.15
CA LEU A 40 -3.66 -7.02 4.53
C LEU A 40 -3.29 -7.06 6.01
N VAL A 41 -2.84 -5.95 6.59
CA VAL A 41 -2.55 -5.87 8.03
C VAL A 41 -3.83 -6.05 8.86
N HIS A 42 -4.93 -5.37 8.50
CA HIS A 42 -6.22 -5.56 9.19
C HIS A 42 -6.73 -6.98 9.05
N ALA A 43 -6.64 -7.58 7.85
CA ALA A 43 -7.06 -8.96 7.62
C ALA A 43 -6.24 -9.95 8.45
N TYR A 44 -4.92 -9.76 8.58
CA TYR A 44 -4.07 -10.61 9.41
C TYR A 44 -4.53 -10.63 10.87
N PHE A 45 -4.74 -9.46 11.47
CA PHE A 45 -5.22 -9.36 12.86
C PHE A 45 -6.66 -9.82 13.03
N PHE A 46 -7.50 -9.67 12.00
CA PHE A 46 -8.88 -10.14 12.04
C PHE A 46 -8.99 -11.68 11.98
N VAL A 47 -8.10 -12.33 11.22
CA VAL A 47 -8.11 -13.80 11.05
C VAL A 47 -7.33 -14.52 12.17
N GLN A 48 -6.32 -13.89 12.76
CA GLN A 48 -5.59 -14.45 13.89
C GLN A 48 -6.40 -14.33 15.19
N HIS A 49 -7.08 -15.43 15.55
CA HIS A 49 -7.96 -15.51 16.71
C HIS A 49 -7.22 -15.51 18.06
N ASP A 50 -5.94 -15.91 18.08
CA ASP A 50 -5.03 -15.85 19.22
C ASP A 50 -3.86 -14.93 18.87
N MET A 51 -3.96 -13.65 19.23
CA MET A 51 -2.87 -12.68 19.05
C MET A 51 -1.68 -13.10 19.92
N LYS A 52 -0.64 -13.65 19.29
CA LYS A 52 0.63 -13.91 19.95
C LYS A 52 1.44 -12.60 20.07
N GLU A 53 2.26 -12.50 21.11
CA GLU A 53 3.17 -11.36 21.34
C GLU A 53 4.16 -11.11 20.18
N ASP A 54 4.37 -12.09 19.30
CA ASP A 54 5.26 -12.05 18.14
C ASP A 54 4.59 -11.63 16.82
N ALA A 55 3.29 -11.30 16.81
CA ALA A 55 2.54 -10.91 15.61
C ALA A 55 3.17 -9.74 14.82
N VAL A 56 3.84 -8.81 15.50
CA VAL A 56 4.56 -7.69 14.86
C VAL A 56 5.84 -8.17 14.15
N VAL A 57 6.54 -9.15 14.72
CA VAL A 57 7.74 -9.76 14.12
C VAL A 57 7.36 -10.57 12.87
N ASP A 58 6.22 -11.23 12.88
CA ASP A 58 5.65 -11.91 11.72
C ASP A 58 5.32 -10.92 10.58
N LEU A 59 4.70 -9.78 10.89
CA LEU A 59 4.41 -8.74 9.90
C LEU A 59 5.67 -8.20 9.22
N HIS A 60 6.78 -8.06 9.97
CA HIS A 60 8.07 -7.68 9.38
C HIS A 60 8.57 -8.72 8.38
N HIS A 61 8.40 -10.02 8.67
CA HIS A 61 8.74 -11.09 7.73
C HIS A 61 7.84 -11.05 6.48
N PHE A 62 6.57 -10.69 6.61
CA PHE A 62 5.64 -10.58 5.49
C PHE A 62 5.73 -9.25 4.73
N SER A 63 6.60 -8.32 5.12
CA SER A 63 6.72 -7.00 4.49
C SER A 63 6.89 -7.05 2.97
N ASN A 64 7.74 -7.95 2.47
CA ASN A 64 7.95 -8.16 1.04
C ASN A 64 6.69 -8.71 0.35
N LEU A 65 6.00 -9.67 0.98
CA LEU A 65 4.77 -10.24 0.46
C LEU A 65 3.68 -9.15 0.35
N ILE A 66 3.47 -8.39 1.43
CA ILE A 66 2.52 -7.28 1.47
C ILE A 66 2.84 -6.26 0.37
N LYS A 67 4.11 -5.87 0.22
CA LYS A 67 4.54 -4.92 -0.81
C LYS A 67 4.26 -5.45 -2.22
N MET A 68 4.61 -6.70 -2.52
CA MET A 68 4.40 -7.29 -3.84
C MET A 68 2.91 -7.45 -4.16
N SER A 69 2.11 -7.97 -3.22
CA SER A 69 0.65 -8.07 -3.37
C SER A 69 0.01 -6.71 -3.62
N SER A 70 0.44 -5.68 -2.91
CA SER A 70 -0.09 -4.32 -3.08
C SER A 70 0.34 -3.70 -4.41
N ARG A 71 1.55 -3.98 -4.90
CA ARG A 71 1.99 -3.57 -6.25
C ARG A 71 1.15 -4.24 -7.35
N ILE A 72 0.84 -5.53 -7.23
CA ILE A 72 -0.03 -6.23 -8.19
C ILE A 72 -1.43 -5.60 -8.19
N LEU A 73 -1.99 -5.35 -7.00
CA LEU A 73 -3.29 -4.70 -6.86
C LEU A 73 -3.28 -3.31 -7.54
N ARG A 74 -2.27 -2.50 -7.25
CA ARG A 74 -2.09 -1.17 -7.85
C ARG A 74 -2.02 -1.25 -9.37
N LEU A 75 -1.15 -2.10 -9.92
CA LEU A 75 -1.00 -2.22 -11.37
C LEU A 75 -2.30 -2.67 -12.05
N HIS A 76 -3.04 -3.59 -11.44
CA HIS A 76 -4.32 -4.05 -11.98
C HIS A 76 -5.39 -2.95 -11.94
N ASP A 77 -5.50 -2.24 -10.82
CA ASP A 77 -6.40 -1.10 -10.65
C ASP A 77 -6.09 0.01 -11.69
N ASP A 78 -4.82 0.34 -11.87
CA ASP A 78 -4.40 1.37 -12.82
C ASP A 78 -4.78 0.99 -14.26
N VAL A 79 -4.55 -0.26 -14.68
CA VAL A 79 -4.97 -0.75 -16.01
C VAL A 79 -6.48 -0.69 -16.19
N ALA A 80 -7.25 -1.00 -15.15
CA ALA A 80 -8.71 -1.03 -15.21
C ALA A 80 -9.36 0.35 -15.16
N THR A 81 -8.69 1.34 -14.56
CA THR A 81 -9.26 2.67 -14.30
C THR A 81 -8.63 3.78 -15.15
N SER A 82 -7.47 3.53 -15.77
CA SER A 82 -6.89 4.43 -16.77
C SER A 82 -7.79 4.49 -18.00
N LYS A 83 -8.11 5.71 -18.46
CA LYS A 83 -8.84 5.96 -19.70
C LYS A 83 -7.89 6.18 -20.87
#